data_AF-A0A484MYC1-F1
#
_entry.id   AF-A0A484MYC1-F1
#
_cell.length_a   1.000
_cell.length_b   1.000
_cell.length_c   1.000
_cell.angle_alpha   90.00
_cell.angle_beta   90.00
_cell.angle_gamma   90.00
#
_symmetry.space_group_name_H-M   'P 1'
#
loop_
_entity.id
_entity.type
_entity.pdbx_description
1 polymer ?
#
loop_
_entity_poly.entity_id
_entity_poly.type
_entity_poly.pdbx_seq_one_letter_code
_entity_poly.pdbx_strand_id
1 'polypeptide(L)'
;MTVKPRLGLKRENLSITYLHTNLTDERLRTSGGASTGSGDMKYLPASYIHCLVSQVDVAGLRIGFEKDWKISPNPGAESSTASFFKAWPVKNLLALMEVQHFSPLQALLPFLKELWKLVFINPRKSERSSIEERFAESETRRKSENLWGRFCNWITSTENRLYIGWFGVLMIPTLLTATSVFLIAFIAAPPVDIDGIREPVSGSLLYGNNIISGAIIPTSAAIGLHFYPIWEAASIAEWLYNGGPYELIVLHFLLGVACYMGREWELSFRLGMRPWIAIAYSAPVAAATAVFLIYPIGQGSFSDGMPLGISGTFNFMIVFQAEHNILMHPFHMLGVAGVFGGSLFSAMHGSLVTSSLIRETTESESANKGYKFGQEEETYNIVAAHGYFGRLIFQYASFNNSRSLHFFLAAWPVIGIWFTALGISTMAFNLNGFNFNQSVVDSKGHVINTWADIINRANLGMEVMHERNAHNFPLDLATFEVSATNA
;
A
#
# COMPACT_ATOMS: atom_id res chain seq x y z
N MET A 1 54.68 23.01 42.70
CA MET A 1 55.21 21.70 43.14
C MET A 1 54.05 20.72 43.23
N THR A 2 54.22 19.63 42.50
CA THR A 2 53.40 18.43 42.33
C THR A 2 53.03 17.75 43.65
N VAL A 3 51.76 17.34 43.82
CA VAL A 3 51.39 16.09 44.52
C VAL A 3 50.09 15.52 43.92
N LYS A 4 50.17 14.33 43.30
CA LYS A 4 49.05 13.46 42.89
C LYS A 4 48.41 12.80 44.12
N PRO A 5 47.15 12.34 44.00
CA PRO A 5 46.87 10.99 44.44
C PRO A 5 46.20 10.09 43.38
N ARG A 6 46.57 8.82 43.50
CA ARG A 6 46.29 7.63 42.69
C ARG A 6 44.80 7.36 42.46
N LEU A 7 44.41 7.11 41.20
CA LEU A 7 43.22 6.32 40.85
C LEU A 7 43.64 4.86 40.73
N GLY A 8 43.20 4.03 41.67
CA GLY A 8 43.29 2.58 41.59
C GLY A 8 42.19 2.04 40.70
N LEU A 9 42.57 1.40 39.59
CA LEU A 9 41.70 0.57 38.76
C LEU A 9 41.38 -0.72 39.53
N LYS A 10 40.14 -0.87 40.00
CA LYS A 10 39.57 -2.19 40.28
C LYS A 10 38.91 -2.70 39.00
N ARG A 11 39.46 -3.77 38.43
CA ARG A 11 38.75 -4.65 37.50
C ARG A 11 37.72 -5.44 38.31
N GLU A 12 36.45 -5.14 38.14
CA GLU A 12 35.38 -6.07 38.50
C GLU A 12 34.96 -6.83 37.24
N ASN A 13 35.06 -8.16 37.33
CA ASN A 13 34.69 -9.09 36.27
C ASN A 13 33.17 -9.06 36.07
N LEU A 14 32.71 -8.53 34.94
CA LEU A 14 31.36 -8.77 34.44
C LEU A 14 31.33 -10.10 33.70
N SER A 15 30.87 -11.13 34.39
CA SER A 15 30.50 -12.41 33.80
C SER A 15 29.20 -12.26 33.01
N ILE A 16 29.27 -12.51 31.69
CA ILE A 16 28.10 -12.63 30.82
C ILE A 16 27.53 -14.04 31.03
N THR A 17 26.38 -14.13 31.69
CA THR A 17 25.63 -15.37 31.83
C THR A 17 24.79 -15.59 30.58
N TYR A 18 25.19 -16.53 29.74
CA TYR A 18 24.35 -17.06 28.66
C TYR A 18 23.29 -18.00 29.27
N LEU A 19 22.02 -17.63 29.13
CA LEU A 19 20.90 -18.54 29.41
C LEU A 19 20.75 -19.51 28.23
N HIS A 20 21.38 -20.67 28.36
CA HIS A 20 21.10 -21.86 27.57
C HIS A 20 19.81 -22.50 28.10
N THR A 21 18.76 -22.56 27.29
CA THR A 21 17.60 -23.42 27.58
C THR A 21 17.93 -24.86 27.14
N ASN A 22 18.05 -25.74 28.12
CA ASN A 22 18.14 -27.19 27.93
C ASN A 22 16.79 -27.72 27.43
N LEU A 23 16.76 -28.24 26.20
CA LEU A 23 15.82 -29.29 25.80
C LEU A 23 16.55 -30.63 25.96
N THR A 24 15.93 -31.50 26.74
CA THR A 24 16.44 -32.77 27.20
C THR A 24 16.66 -33.80 26.09
N ASP A 25 17.73 -34.54 26.30
CA ASP A 25 18.25 -35.71 25.61
C ASP A 25 17.23 -36.88 25.57
N GLU A 26 16.95 -37.40 24.37
CA GLU A 26 16.69 -38.84 24.21
C GLU A 26 17.18 -39.36 22.85
N ARG A 27 18.22 -40.20 22.93
CA ARG A 27 18.59 -41.32 22.05
C ARG A 27 19.21 -41.02 20.69
N LEU A 28 20.54 -41.12 20.63
CA LEU A 28 21.23 -41.78 19.52
C LEU A 28 22.42 -42.60 20.04
N ARG A 29 22.31 -43.94 19.95
CA ARG A 29 23.43 -44.88 20.03
C ARG A 29 23.82 -45.32 18.60
N THR A 30 25.07 -45.01 18.26
CA THR A 30 26.08 -45.81 17.55
C THR A 30 25.96 -46.22 16.07
N SER A 31 27.15 -46.15 15.43
CA SER A 31 27.66 -46.76 14.18
C SER A 31 27.21 -46.07 12.87
N GLY A 32 28.04 -45.78 11.86
CA GLY A 32 29.43 -46.09 11.55
C GLY A 32 29.53 -46.35 10.03
N GLY A 33 30.52 -45.81 9.31
CA GLY A 33 30.87 -46.25 7.95
C GLY A 33 30.95 -45.15 6.88
N ALA A 34 32.04 -45.19 6.10
CA ALA A 34 32.45 -44.21 5.09
C ALA A 34 31.86 -44.48 3.68
N SER A 35 31.76 -43.44 2.84
CA SER A 35 32.29 -43.35 1.45
C SER A 35 31.55 -42.34 0.53
N THR A 36 32.38 -41.59 -0.22
CA THR A 36 32.23 -41.05 -1.59
C THR A 36 30.99 -40.23 -2.02
N GLY A 37 31.23 -38.94 -2.30
CA GLY A 37 31.07 -38.36 -3.64
C GLY A 37 29.67 -38.00 -4.16
N SER A 38 29.21 -36.77 -3.88
CA SER A 38 28.49 -35.90 -4.83
C SER A 38 28.48 -34.48 -4.25
N GLY A 39 28.95 -33.51 -5.04
CA GLY A 39 28.98 -32.10 -4.64
C GLY A 39 27.61 -31.47 -4.74
N ASP A 40 26.86 -31.50 -3.64
CA ASP A 40 25.65 -30.69 -3.48
C ASP A 40 26.00 -29.37 -2.77
N MET A 41 25.69 -28.28 -3.47
CA MET A 41 25.70 -26.91 -2.96
C MET A 41 24.85 -26.83 -1.70
N LYS A 42 25.51 -26.52 -0.57
CA LYS A 42 24.83 -26.21 0.68
C LYS A 42 24.00 -24.94 0.50
N TYR A 43 22.69 -25.11 0.64
CA TYR A 43 21.71 -24.06 0.89
C TYR A 43 22.21 -23.14 2.03
N LEU A 44 22.36 -21.86 1.73
CA LEU A 44 22.40 -20.81 2.74
C LEU A 44 20.99 -20.66 3.34
N PRO A 45 20.84 -20.64 4.67
CA PRO A 45 19.52 -20.55 5.28
C PRO A 45 18.89 -19.17 5.06
N ALA A 46 17.64 -19.20 4.60
CA ALA A 46 16.75 -18.05 4.51
C ALA A 46 16.45 -17.52 5.92
N SER A 47 17.17 -16.49 6.34
CA SER A 47 16.87 -15.72 7.54
C SER A 47 16.99 -14.22 7.29
N TYR A 48 16.25 -13.74 6.28
CA TYR A 48 16.01 -12.30 6.04
C TYR A 48 14.64 -12.08 5.37
N ILE A 49 13.58 -12.71 5.89
CA ILE A 49 12.19 -12.35 5.59
C ILE A 49 11.40 -12.49 6.88
N HIS A 50 11.46 -11.48 7.75
CA HIS A 50 10.46 -11.27 8.80
C HIS A 50 10.60 -9.87 9.39
N CYS A 51 10.17 -8.85 8.63
CA CYS A 51 9.80 -7.56 9.21
C CYS A 51 8.90 -6.77 8.24
N LEU A 52 7.68 -7.28 7.99
CA LEU A 52 6.53 -6.48 7.52
C LEU A 52 5.18 -7.18 7.70
N VAL A 53 5.12 -8.15 8.62
CA VAL A 53 3.85 -8.70 9.12
C VAL A 53 3.95 -8.76 10.63
N SER A 54 3.71 -7.63 11.28
CA SER A 54 3.41 -7.60 12.71
C SER A 54 1.96 -7.17 12.89
N GLN A 55 1.14 -8.16 13.24
CA GLN A 55 0.02 -8.06 14.16
C GLN A 55 -1.13 -7.12 13.78
N VAL A 56 -2.02 -7.62 12.92
CA VAL A 56 -3.45 -7.52 13.23
C VAL A 56 -3.82 -8.81 13.95
N ASP A 57 -3.93 -8.72 15.28
CA ASP A 57 -4.49 -9.80 16.08
C ASP A 57 -6.00 -9.87 15.79
N VAL A 58 -6.39 -10.75 14.86
CA VAL A 58 -7.80 -11.11 14.63
C VAL A 58 -8.18 -12.18 15.65
N ALA A 59 -8.17 -11.81 16.93
CA ALA A 59 -8.83 -12.57 17.97
C ALA A 59 -10.29 -12.11 18.04
N GLY A 60 -11.19 -12.76 17.30
CA GLY A 60 -12.63 -12.53 17.51
C GLY A 60 -13.67 -12.98 16.49
N LEU A 61 -13.32 -13.57 15.34
CA LEU A 61 -14.33 -14.15 14.43
C LEU A 61 -14.09 -15.65 14.22
N ARG A 62 -14.62 -16.47 15.14
CA ARG A 62 -15.01 -17.84 14.79
C ARG A 62 -16.31 -17.75 13.99
N ILE A 63 -16.23 -17.86 12.66
CA ILE A 63 -17.40 -18.15 11.83
C ILE A 63 -17.67 -19.65 11.99
N GLY A 64 -18.47 -19.99 13.00
CA GLY A 64 -19.10 -21.31 13.08
C GLY A 64 -20.20 -21.38 12.04
N PHE A 65 -20.11 -22.35 11.13
CA PHE A 65 -21.25 -22.74 10.29
C PHE A 65 -22.27 -23.46 11.17
N GLU A 66 -23.17 -22.72 11.82
CA GLU A 66 -24.43 -23.29 12.31
C GLU A 66 -25.50 -23.15 11.22
N LYS A 67 -25.95 -24.30 10.74
CA LYS A 67 -27.16 -24.47 9.96
C LYS A 67 -28.35 -24.04 10.81
N ASP A 68 -29.06 -22.99 10.36
CA ASP A 68 -30.51 -22.91 10.26
C ASP A 68 -30.98 -21.45 10.39
N TRP A 69 -31.20 -20.79 9.25
CA TRP A 69 -32.06 -19.61 9.19
C TRP A 69 -33.17 -19.87 8.17
N LYS A 70 -34.34 -20.29 8.66
CA LYS A 70 -35.58 -20.28 7.87
C LYS A 70 -36.10 -18.85 7.81
N ILE A 71 -36.04 -18.23 6.63
CA ILE A 71 -36.77 -17.00 6.32
C ILE A 71 -38.05 -17.40 5.59
N SER A 72 -39.19 -17.11 6.21
CA SER A 72 -40.50 -17.20 5.55
C SER A 72 -40.70 -16.01 4.59
N PRO A 73 -41.19 -16.21 3.36
CA PRO A 73 -41.48 -15.10 2.46
C PRO A 73 -42.80 -14.43 2.84
N ASN A 74 -42.82 -13.10 2.92
CA ASN A 74 -44.06 -12.33 2.92
C ASN A 74 -44.11 -11.48 1.64
N PRO A 75 -45.15 -11.62 0.79
CA PRO A 75 -45.26 -10.90 -0.47
C PRO A 75 -45.90 -9.54 -0.23
N GLY A 76 -45.27 -8.47 -0.73
CA GLY A 76 -45.90 -7.14 -0.75
C GLY A 76 -44.95 -6.01 -0.40
N ALA A 77 -44.12 -5.61 -1.37
CA ALA A 77 -43.56 -4.26 -1.47
C ALA A 77 -42.89 -4.07 -2.84
N GLU A 78 -43.67 -4.21 -3.92
CA GLU A 78 -43.29 -3.53 -5.17
C GLU A 78 -43.61 -2.05 -5.01
N SER A 79 -42.60 -1.18 -4.93
CA SER A 79 -42.79 0.26 -5.05
C SER A 79 -41.69 0.89 -5.93
N SER A 80 -42.05 1.05 -7.20
CA SER A 80 -41.85 2.21 -8.10
C SER A 80 -40.56 3.06 -8.11
N THR A 81 -39.45 2.64 -7.51
CA THR A 81 -38.12 3.26 -7.69
C THR A 81 -37.16 2.42 -8.53
N ALA A 82 -37.56 1.19 -8.88
CA ALA A 82 -36.78 0.23 -9.65
C ALA A 82 -36.83 0.43 -11.19
N SER A 83 -37.53 1.45 -11.68
CA SER A 83 -37.78 1.65 -13.12
C SER A 83 -36.94 2.74 -13.80
N PHE A 84 -36.15 3.53 -13.06
CA PHE A 84 -35.38 4.64 -13.67
C PHE A 84 -33.89 4.32 -13.95
N PHE A 85 -33.31 3.29 -13.34
CA PHE A 85 -31.91 2.88 -13.56
C PHE A 85 -31.75 1.56 -14.32
N LYS A 86 -32.80 1.12 -15.03
CA LYS A 86 -32.78 -0.10 -15.86
C LYS A 86 -32.22 0.09 -17.27
N ALA A 87 -31.60 1.23 -17.59
CA ALA A 87 -30.97 1.46 -18.88
C ALA A 87 -29.52 1.97 -18.72
N TRP A 88 -28.58 1.06 -19.02
CA TRP A 88 -27.14 1.28 -19.25
C TRP A 88 -26.26 1.52 -17.99
N PRO A 89 -25.16 0.76 -17.73
CA PRO A 89 -24.38 -0.15 -18.59
C PRO A 89 -24.35 -1.63 -18.12
N VAL A 90 -25.42 -2.19 -17.54
CA VAL A 90 -25.45 -3.62 -17.15
C VAL A 90 -25.70 -4.56 -18.34
N LYS A 91 -26.41 -4.09 -19.38
CA LYS A 91 -26.71 -4.90 -20.57
C LYS A 91 -25.46 -5.22 -21.41
N ASN A 92 -24.48 -4.31 -21.47
CA ASN A 92 -23.25 -4.56 -22.22
C ASN A 92 -22.30 -5.51 -21.48
N LEU A 93 -22.37 -5.57 -20.14
CA LEU A 93 -21.62 -6.53 -19.34
C LEU A 93 -22.18 -7.96 -19.46
N LEU A 94 -23.50 -8.09 -19.63
CA LEU A 94 -24.17 -9.38 -19.81
C LEU A 94 -24.02 -9.93 -21.24
N ALA A 95 -23.86 -9.07 -22.25
CA ALA A 95 -23.58 -9.49 -23.63
C ALA A 95 -22.16 -10.07 -23.83
N LEU A 96 -21.27 -9.88 -22.86
CA LEU A 96 -19.92 -10.49 -22.81
C LEU A 96 -19.93 -11.96 -22.33
N MET A 97 -21.09 -12.56 -22.03
CA MET A 97 -21.21 -13.82 -21.26
C MET A 97 -21.66 -15.06 -22.05
N GLU A 98 -21.61 -15.06 -23.38
CA GLU A 98 -21.93 -16.25 -24.20
C GLU A 98 -20.72 -16.75 -25.01
N VAL A 99 -19.67 -17.20 -24.32
CA VAL A 99 -18.73 -18.19 -24.87
C VAL A 99 -18.37 -19.18 -23.75
N GLN A 100 -18.28 -20.45 -24.14
CA GLN A 100 -18.56 -21.63 -23.34
C GLN A 100 -17.57 -21.99 -22.22
N HIS A 101 -18.17 -22.55 -21.16
CA HIS A 101 -17.67 -23.44 -20.11
C HIS A 101 -16.63 -22.91 -19.10
N PHE A 102 -17.11 -22.83 -17.84
CA PHE A 102 -16.44 -22.44 -16.59
C PHE A 102 -16.20 -20.93 -16.40
N SER A 103 -17.18 -20.24 -15.77
CA SER A 103 -17.08 -18.82 -15.44
C SER A 103 -16.62 -18.60 -13.99
N PRO A 104 -15.42 -18.03 -13.74
CA PRO A 104 -15.01 -17.52 -12.42
C PRO A 104 -15.98 -16.47 -11.85
N LEU A 105 -16.79 -15.84 -12.70
CA LEU A 105 -17.83 -14.87 -12.35
C LEU A 105 -18.96 -15.44 -11.47
N GLN A 106 -19.26 -16.74 -11.55
CA GLN A 106 -20.26 -17.37 -10.66
C GLN A 106 -19.79 -17.41 -9.19
N ALA A 107 -18.48 -17.40 -8.94
CA ALA A 107 -17.90 -17.31 -7.60
C ALA A 107 -17.86 -15.86 -7.04
N LEU A 108 -17.92 -14.85 -7.92
CA LEU A 108 -17.86 -13.41 -7.56
C LEU A 108 -19.25 -12.78 -7.32
N LEU A 109 -20.30 -13.35 -7.90
CA LEU A 109 -21.67 -12.87 -7.75
C LEU A 109 -22.16 -12.80 -6.28
N PRO A 110 -21.84 -13.76 -5.39
CA PRO A 110 -22.18 -13.66 -3.98
C PRO A 110 -21.44 -12.52 -3.29
N PHE A 111 -20.16 -12.31 -3.60
CA PHE A 111 -19.34 -11.24 -3.03
C PHE A 111 -19.86 -9.85 -3.42
N LEU A 112 -20.15 -9.63 -4.71
CA LEU A 112 -20.73 -8.37 -5.19
C LEU A 112 -22.13 -8.10 -4.61
N LYS A 113 -22.93 -9.14 -4.41
CA LYS A 113 -24.23 -9.03 -3.73
C LYS A 113 -24.06 -8.66 -2.25
N GLU A 114 -23.13 -9.26 -1.53
CA GLU A 114 -22.87 -8.91 -0.13
C GLU A 114 -22.26 -7.50 0.00
N LEU A 115 -21.39 -7.08 -0.92
CA LEU A 115 -20.87 -5.72 -0.97
C LEU A 115 -22.00 -4.69 -1.23
N TRP A 116 -22.92 -5.01 -2.14
CA TRP A 116 -24.11 -4.21 -2.40
C TRP A 116 -25.03 -4.13 -1.16
N LYS A 117 -25.20 -5.23 -0.42
CA LYS A 117 -25.93 -5.23 0.85
C LYS A 117 -25.23 -4.40 1.92
N LEU A 118 -23.91 -4.49 2.05
CA LEU A 118 -23.11 -3.70 3.00
C LEU A 118 -23.13 -2.19 2.72
N VAL A 119 -23.17 -1.79 1.45
CA VAL A 119 -23.17 -0.38 1.04
C VAL A 119 -24.59 0.22 1.06
N PHE A 120 -25.62 -0.55 0.71
CA PHE A 120 -26.96 0.00 0.47
C PHE A 120 -28.07 -0.53 1.38
N ILE A 121 -27.84 -1.57 2.20
CA ILE A 121 -28.81 -2.03 3.20
C ILE A 121 -28.46 -1.44 4.55
N ASN A 122 -29.26 -0.46 4.96
CA ASN A 122 -29.25 0.17 6.27
C ASN A 122 -29.73 -0.82 7.35
N PRO A 123 -28.88 -1.32 8.27
CA PRO A 123 -29.31 -2.27 9.28
C PRO A 123 -29.23 -1.61 10.67
N ARG A 124 -30.25 -0.82 11.05
CA ARG A 124 -31.05 -1.06 12.28
C ARG A 124 -31.97 0.09 12.67
N LYS A 125 -33.18 -0.35 13.06
CA LYS A 125 -34.04 0.25 14.09
C LYS A 125 -33.41 0.00 15.47
N SER A 126 -33.07 1.06 16.19
CA SER A 126 -33.07 1.24 17.66
C SER A 126 -32.31 2.54 17.90
N GLU A 127 -32.86 3.61 18.47
CA GLU A 127 -33.46 3.69 19.80
C GLU A 127 -34.62 4.69 19.78
N ARG A 128 -35.66 4.41 20.59
CA ARG A 128 -36.86 5.21 20.68
C ARG A 128 -36.97 5.73 22.12
N SER A 129 -36.63 7.00 22.34
CA SER A 129 -37.16 7.84 23.43
C SER A 129 -36.55 9.26 23.48
N SER A 130 -36.54 9.98 22.36
CA SER A 130 -36.42 11.47 22.32
C SER A 130 -36.76 12.06 20.93
N ILE A 131 -37.41 11.26 20.10
CA ILE A 131 -37.42 11.36 18.64
C ILE A 131 -38.71 11.97 18.09
N GLU A 132 -39.80 11.97 18.85
CA GLU A 132 -41.11 12.31 18.31
C GLU A 132 -41.27 13.81 17.96
N GLU A 133 -40.55 14.72 18.62
CA GLU A 133 -40.56 16.15 18.26
C GLU A 133 -39.64 16.49 17.07
N ARG A 134 -38.45 15.88 16.97
CA ARG A 134 -37.53 16.12 15.84
C ARG A 134 -38.00 15.48 14.53
N PHE A 135 -38.79 14.40 14.62
CA PHE A 135 -39.32 13.73 13.43
C PHE A 135 -40.42 14.56 12.75
N ALA A 136 -41.28 15.23 13.52
CA ALA A 136 -42.36 16.06 12.98
C ALA A 136 -41.84 17.26 12.16
N GLU A 137 -40.76 17.91 12.60
CA GLU A 137 -40.08 19.00 11.88
C GLU A 137 -39.31 18.50 10.64
N SER A 138 -38.68 17.32 10.73
CA SER A 138 -37.96 16.73 9.59
C SER A 138 -38.91 16.26 8.47
N GLU A 139 -40.11 15.83 8.84
CA GLU A 139 -41.11 15.26 7.92
C GLU A 139 -41.91 16.35 7.21
N THR A 140 -42.10 17.51 7.85
CA THR A 140 -42.62 18.72 7.21
C THR A 140 -41.58 19.37 6.27
N ARG A 141 -40.29 19.42 6.64
CA ARG A 141 -39.21 19.85 5.72
C ARG A 141 -39.06 18.93 4.51
N ARG A 142 -39.05 17.60 4.71
CA ARG A 142 -38.96 16.59 3.62
C ARG A 142 -40.09 16.66 2.60
N LYS A 143 -41.27 17.19 2.98
CA LYS A 143 -42.41 17.39 2.06
C LYS A 143 -42.29 18.65 1.20
N SER A 144 -41.41 19.59 1.56
CA SER A 144 -41.22 20.86 0.82
C SER A 144 -40.02 20.87 -0.14
N GLU A 145 -39.07 19.94 0.02
CA GLU A 145 -37.86 19.87 -0.79
C GLU A 145 -38.09 19.11 -2.10
N ASN A 146 -37.55 19.64 -3.20
CA ASN A 146 -37.54 18.95 -4.48
C ASN A 146 -36.64 17.68 -4.43
N LEU A 147 -36.78 16.82 -5.45
CA LEU A 147 -36.03 15.56 -5.52
C LEU A 147 -34.51 15.76 -5.40
N TRP A 148 -33.98 16.82 -6.01
CA TRP A 148 -32.56 17.15 -5.96
C TRP A 148 -32.10 17.52 -4.54
N GLY A 149 -32.88 18.30 -3.80
CA GLY A 149 -32.59 18.64 -2.40
C GLY A 149 -32.57 17.39 -1.52
N ARG A 150 -33.55 16.51 -1.68
CA ARG A 150 -33.59 15.22 -0.97
C ARG A 150 -32.38 14.33 -1.30
N PHE A 151 -31.96 14.31 -2.56
CA PHE A 151 -30.76 13.58 -3.00
C PHE A 151 -29.49 14.16 -2.38
N CYS A 152 -29.29 15.48 -2.42
CA CYS A 152 -28.14 16.15 -1.82
C CYS A 152 -28.05 15.89 -0.31
N ASN A 153 -29.19 15.97 0.39
CA ASN A 153 -29.28 15.70 1.81
C ASN A 153 -28.90 14.25 2.14
N TRP A 154 -29.23 13.30 1.28
CA TRP A 154 -28.83 11.90 1.46
C TRP A 154 -27.34 11.67 1.17
N ILE A 155 -26.81 12.23 0.07
CA ILE A 155 -25.39 12.11 -0.30
C ILE A 155 -24.46 12.66 0.78
N THR A 156 -24.84 13.80 1.38
CA THR A 156 -24.03 14.50 2.38
C THR A 156 -24.39 14.13 3.83
N SER A 157 -25.26 13.14 4.04
CA SER A 157 -25.68 12.70 5.38
C SER A 157 -24.53 12.08 6.18
N THR A 158 -24.41 12.51 7.43
CA THR A 158 -23.49 11.96 8.44
C THR A 158 -24.00 10.66 9.07
N GLU A 159 -25.28 10.34 8.87
CA GLU A 159 -25.93 9.14 9.43
C GLU A 159 -25.74 7.88 8.55
N ASN A 160 -25.14 8.04 7.37
CA ASN A 160 -24.80 6.91 6.53
C ASN A 160 -23.69 6.08 7.19
N ARG A 161 -23.85 4.74 7.22
CA ARG A 161 -22.84 3.82 7.79
C ARG A 161 -21.46 4.02 7.18
N LEU A 162 -21.41 4.31 5.88
CA LEU A 162 -20.24 4.77 5.17
C LEU A 162 -20.60 6.11 4.52
N TYR A 163 -19.90 7.16 4.91
CA TYR A 163 -20.11 8.49 4.32
C TYR A 163 -19.91 8.44 2.80
N ILE A 164 -20.80 9.07 2.03
CA ILE A 164 -20.68 9.14 0.57
C ILE A 164 -19.96 10.45 0.22
N GLY A 165 -20.63 11.59 0.38
CA GLY A 165 -20.10 12.89 -0.02
C GLY A 165 -20.05 13.05 -1.55
N TRP A 166 -19.76 14.26 -2.01
CA TRP A 166 -19.65 14.53 -3.45
C TRP A 166 -18.45 13.82 -4.08
N PHE A 167 -17.35 13.69 -3.34
CA PHE A 167 -16.22 12.89 -3.79
C PHE A 167 -16.55 11.40 -3.87
N GLY A 168 -17.42 10.89 -2.99
CA GLY A 168 -17.89 9.50 -3.02
C GLY A 168 -18.60 9.12 -4.32
N VAL A 169 -19.27 10.07 -4.97
CA VAL A 169 -19.97 9.84 -6.24
C VAL A 169 -19.01 9.42 -7.36
N LEU A 170 -17.77 9.92 -7.35
CA LEU A 170 -16.72 9.52 -8.30
C LEU A 170 -15.87 8.37 -7.76
N MET A 171 -15.51 8.41 -6.47
CA MET A 171 -14.66 7.42 -5.81
C MET A 171 -15.25 6.01 -5.88
N ILE A 172 -16.54 5.85 -5.59
CA ILE A 172 -17.17 4.54 -5.51
C ILE A 172 -17.13 3.80 -6.86
N PRO A 173 -17.66 4.36 -7.97
CA PRO A 173 -17.64 3.64 -9.25
C PRO A 173 -16.22 3.39 -9.77
N THR A 174 -15.30 4.34 -9.60
CA THR A 174 -13.92 4.18 -10.08
C THR A 174 -13.19 3.07 -9.33
N LEU A 175 -13.24 3.04 -8.00
CA LEU A 175 -12.60 1.98 -7.22
C LEU A 175 -13.28 0.61 -7.41
N LEU A 176 -14.60 0.55 -7.59
CA LEU A 176 -15.29 -0.70 -7.90
C LEU A 176 -14.87 -1.26 -9.27
N THR A 177 -14.75 -0.40 -10.28
CA THR A 177 -14.24 -0.78 -11.61
C THR A 177 -12.80 -1.28 -11.51
N ALA A 178 -11.89 -0.51 -10.90
CA ALA A 178 -10.50 -0.92 -10.74
C ALA A 178 -10.36 -2.25 -9.99
N THR A 179 -11.10 -2.43 -8.88
CA THR A 179 -11.05 -3.65 -8.07
C THR A 179 -11.60 -4.85 -8.84
N SER A 180 -12.73 -4.70 -9.52
CA SER A 180 -13.36 -5.81 -10.25
C SER A 180 -12.49 -6.30 -11.42
N VAL A 181 -11.92 -5.37 -12.19
CA VAL A 181 -11.01 -5.71 -13.30
C VAL A 181 -9.70 -6.30 -12.79
N PHE A 182 -9.12 -5.74 -11.73
CA PHE A 182 -7.91 -6.29 -11.09
C PHE A 182 -8.11 -7.75 -10.67
N LEU A 183 -9.20 -8.06 -9.96
CA LEU A 183 -9.47 -9.42 -9.49
C LEU A 183 -9.63 -10.42 -10.64
N ILE A 184 -10.37 -10.05 -11.70
CA ILE A 184 -10.58 -10.93 -12.85
C ILE A 184 -9.26 -11.13 -13.61
N ALA A 185 -8.53 -10.05 -13.88
CA ALA A 185 -7.28 -10.10 -14.63
C ALA A 185 -6.19 -10.88 -13.87
N PHE A 186 -6.08 -10.70 -12.55
CA PHE A 186 -5.09 -11.40 -11.73
C PHE A 186 -5.33 -12.90 -11.70
N ILE A 187 -6.59 -13.33 -11.78
CA ILE A 187 -6.96 -14.75 -11.82
C ILE A 187 -6.78 -15.32 -13.24
N ALA A 188 -7.23 -14.62 -14.27
CA ALA A 188 -7.53 -15.24 -15.57
C ALA A 188 -7.00 -14.50 -16.82
N ALA A 189 -6.27 -13.38 -16.69
CA ALA A 189 -5.73 -12.70 -17.86
C ALA A 189 -4.75 -13.60 -18.64
N PRO A 190 -4.82 -13.63 -19.98
CA PRO A 190 -3.80 -14.30 -20.78
C PRO A 190 -2.45 -13.58 -20.69
N PRO A 191 -1.36 -14.19 -21.22
CA PRO A 191 -0.06 -13.53 -21.32
C PRO A 191 -0.10 -12.22 -22.12
N VAL A 192 0.72 -11.24 -21.71
CA VAL A 192 0.73 -9.86 -22.22
C VAL A 192 2.10 -9.50 -22.81
N ASP A 193 2.13 -8.86 -23.97
CA ASP A 193 3.36 -8.41 -24.65
C ASP A 193 3.83 -7.04 -24.12
N ILE A 194 4.46 -7.02 -22.95
CA ILE A 194 4.88 -5.81 -22.24
C ILE A 194 5.87 -4.94 -23.02
N ASP A 195 6.90 -5.54 -23.63
CA ASP A 195 7.96 -4.79 -24.31
C ASP A 195 7.66 -4.55 -25.80
N GLY A 196 6.50 -5.03 -26.30
CA GLY A 196 6.10 -4.88 -27.71
C GLY A 196 6.93 -5.70 -28.70
N ILE A 197 7.72 -6.66 -28.21
CA ILE A 197 8.62 -7.51 -29.00
C ILE A 197 8.00 -8.87 -29.37
N ARG A 198 6.70 -9.05 -29.10
CA ARG A 198 5.96 -10.31 -29.29
C ARG A 198 6.48 -11.45 -28.40
N GLU A 199 6.88 -11.12 -27.17
CA GLU A 199 7.28 -12.08 -26.13
C GLU A 199 6.31 -11.97 -24.93
N PRO A 200 5.13 -12.62 -24.98
CA PRO A 200 4.11 -12.43 -23.95
C PRO A 200 4.52 -13.01 -22.58
N VAL A 201 4.34 -12.21 -21.54
CA VAL A 201 4.61 -12.57 -20.14
C VAL A 201 3.32 -13.01 -19.46
N SER A 202 3.33 -14.21 -18.85
CA SER A 202 2.20 -14.70 -18.06
C SER A 202 2.14 -14.04 -16.69
N GLY A 203 1.05 -13.34 -16.37
CA GLY A 203 0.84 -12.70 -15.06
C GLY A 203 -0.20 -13.35 -14.16
N SER A 204 -1.12 -14.16 -14.70
CA SER A 204 -2.29 -14.62 -13.94
C SER A 204 -2.16 -16.01 -13.34
N LEU A 205 -2.99 -16.29 -12.33
CA LEU A 205 -2.97 -17.57 -11.60
C LEU A 205 -3.28 -18.78 -12.50
N LEU A 206 -4.28 -18.66 -13.38
CA LEU A 206 -4.65 -19.76 -14.30
C LEU A 206 -3.56 -20.07 -15.32
N TYR A 207 -2.64 -19.13 -15.57
CA TYR A 207 -1.51 -19.31 -16.49
C TYR A 207 -0.19 -19.60 -15.73
N GLY A 208 -0.29 -20.27 -14.59
CA GLY A 208 0.86 -20.88 -13.90
C GLY A 208 1.53 -20.03 -12.83
N ASN A 209 0.95 -18.89 -12.46
CA ASN A 209 1.48 -18.05 -11.38
C ASN A 209 0.90 -18.41 -10.01
N ASN A 210 1.70 -18.16 -8.97
CA ASN A 210 1.21 -18.11 -7.58
C ASN A 210 1.03 -16.65 -7.14
N ILE A 211 0.67 -16.42 -5.86
CA ILE A 211 0.46 -15.06 -5.35
C ILE A 211 1.71 -14.17 -5.41
N ILE A 212 2.90 -14.75 -5.31
CA ILE A 212 4.18 -14.03 -5.34
C ILE A 212 4.57 -13.67 -6.78
N SER A 213 4.44 -14.63 -7.70
CA SER A 213 4.82 -14.43 -9.11
C SER A 213 3.74 -13.71 -9.93
N GLY A 214 2.48 -13.79 -9.50
CA GLY A 214 1.35 -13.21 -10.21
C GLY A 214 1.38 -11.67 -10.23
N ALA A 215 0.96 -11.11 -11.35
CA ALA A 215 0.89 -9.67 -11.60
C ALA A 215 -0.15 -9.33 -12.68
N ILE A 216 -0.69 -8.12 -12.64
CA ILE A 216 -1.20 -7.49 -13.87
C ILE A 216 0.00 -6.85 -14.58
N ILE A 217 0.28 -7.37 -15.77
CA ILE A 217 1.39 -6.93 -16.61
C ILE A 217 1.06 -5.56 -17.23
N PRO A 218 2.01 -4.60 -17.22
CA PRO A 218 1.86 -3.30 -17.86
C PRO A 218 1.44 -3.34 -19.34
N THR A 219 0.89 -2.22 -19.81
CA THR A 219 0.52 -2.02 -21.21
C THR A 219 1.75 -2.08 -22.11
N SER A 220 1.59 -2.66 -23.31
CA SER A 220 2.69 -2.85 -24.26
C SER A 220 3.42 -1.56 -24.62
N ALA A 221 4.76 -1.60 -24.70
CA ALA A 221 5.58 -0.49 -25.20
C ALA A 221 5.25 -0.09 -26.65
N ALA A 222 4.64 -0.99 -27.43
CA ALA A 222 4.11 -0.65 -28.75
C ALA A 222 2.97 0.38 -28.72
N ILE A 223 2.29 0.52 -27.57
CA ILE A 223 1.28 1.56 -27.30
C ILE A 223 1.94 2.82 -26.74
N GLY A 224 3.01 2.70 -25.95
CA GLY A 224 3.66 3.85 -25.31
C GLY A 224 2.71 4.56 -24.34
N LEU A 225 2.43 5.85 -24.60
CA LEU A 225 1.49 6.68 -23.82
C LEU A 225 0.12 6.85 -24.49
N HIS A 226 -0.16 6.16 -25.60
CA HIS A 226 -1.46 6.26 -26.24
C HIS A 226 -2.56 5.73 -25.31
N PHE A 227 -3.66 6.46 -25.22
CA PHE A 227 -4.81 6.04 -24.43
C PHE A 227 -5.45 4.82 -25.10
N TYR A 228 -5.44 3.66 -24.43
CA TYR A 228 -5.88 2.37 -25.00
C TYR A 228 -7.09 1.76 -24.25
N PRO A 229 -8.27 2.41 -24.37
CA PRO A 229 -9.50 1.87 -23.81
C PRO A 229 -10.00 0.68 -24.62
N ILE A 230 -10.95 -0.06 -24.04
CA ILE A 230 -11.51 -1.28 -24.64
C ILE A 230 -12.01 -1.07 -26.08
N TRP A 231 -12.56 0.10 -26.39
CA TRP A 231 -13.15 0.38 -27.71
C TRP A 231 -12.14 0.80 -28.79
N GLU A 232 -10.86 1.03 -28.44
CA GLU A 232 -9.81 1.24 -29.44
C GLU A 232 -9.27 -0.08 -29.99
N ALA A 233 -9.43 -1.19 -29.26
CA ALA A 233 -9.05 -2.51 -29.74
C ALA A 233 -10.09 -3.08 -30.72
N ALA A 234 -9.65 -3.85 -31.71
CA ALA A 234 -10.54 -4.56 -32.63
C ALA A 234 -11.27 -5.73 -31.94
N SER A 235 -10.74 -6.24 -30.83
CA SER A 235 -11.38 -7.27 -30.01
C SER A 235 -10.89 -7.26 -28.55
N ILE A 236 -11.65 -7.92 -27.67
CA ILE A 236 -11.23 -8.15 -26.27
C ILE A 236 -9.93 -8.96 -26.20
N ALA A 237 -9.73 -9.91 -27.12
CA ALA A 237 -8.52 -10.73 -27.13
C ALA A 237 -7.26 -9.88 -27.41
N GLU A 238 -7.36 -8.97 -28.37
CA GLU A 238 -6.30 -8.00 -28.66
C GLU A 238 -6.07 -7.05 -27.48
N TRP A 239 -7.15 -6.52 -26.89
CA TRP A 239 -7.05 -5.64 -25.72
C TRP A 239 -6.33 -6.32 -24.55
N LEU A 240 -6.62 -7.60 -24.31
CA LEU A 240 -5.95 -8.40 -23.29
C LEU A 240 -4.48 -8.68 -23.64
N TYR A 241 -4.17 -9.01 -24.90
CA TYR A 241 -2.79 -9.28 -25.36
C TYR A 241 -1.87 -8.05 -25.19
N ASN A 242 -2.41 -6.85 -25.42
CA ASN A 242 -1.66 -5.60 -25.33
C ASN A 242 -1.64 -4.98 -23.91
N GLY A 243 -2.17 -5.66 -22.90
CA GLY A 243 -2.10 -5.19 -21.50
C GLY A 243 -3.13 -4.12 -21.14
N GLY A 244 -4.21 -3.96 -21.91
CA GLY A 244 -5.27 -3.00 -21.64
C GLY A 244 -5.87 -3.00 -20.21
N PRO A 245 -5.99 -4.14 -19.49
CA PRO A 245 -6.39 -4.13 -18.09
C PRO A 245 -5.54 -3.24 -17.19
N TYR A 246 -4.23 -3.14 -17.44
CA TYR A 246 -3.32 -2.35 -16.62
C TYR A 246 -3.69 -0.86 -16.64
N GLU A 247 -3.78 -0.27 -17.84
CA GLU A 247 -4.13 1.14 -18.01
C GLU A 247 -5.51 1.45 -17.42
N LEU A 248 -6.51 0.58 -17.66
CA LEU A 248 -7.84 0.74 -17.09
C LEU A 248 -7.80 0.76 -15.56
N ILE A 249 -7.11 -0.20 -14.93
CA ILE A 249 -7.00 -0.28 -13.47
C ILE A 249 -6.29 0.95 -12.93
N VAL A 250 -5.14 1.31 -13.48
CA VAL A 250 -4.31 2.44 -13.01
C VAL A 250 -5.09 3.75 -13.07
N LEU A 251 -5.70 4.09 -14.20
CA LEU A 251 -6.43 5.35 -14.35
C LEU A 251 -7.63 5.45 -13.41
N HIS A 252 -8.42 4.37 -13.28
CA HIS A 252 -9.55 4.35 -12.36
C HIS A 252 -9.09 4.38 -10.90
N PHE A 253 -8.01 3.67 -10.56
CA PHE A 253 -7.43 3.67 -9.22
C PHE A 253 -6.95 5.07 -8.82
N LEU A 254 -6.17 5.75 -9.67
CA LEU A 254 -5.64 7.09 -9.39
C LEU A 254 -6.76 8.13 -9.19
N LEU A 255 -7.80 8.10 -10.03
CA LEU A 255 -8.99 8.93 -9.84
C LEU A 255 -9.70 8.60 -8.52
N GLY A 256 -9.84 7.31 -8.21
CA GLY A 256 -10.47 6.82 -7.00
C GLY A 256 -9.75 7.26 -5.73
N VAL A 257 -8.43 7.13 -5.65
CA VAL A 257 -7.65 7.54 -4.46
C VAL A 257 -7.55 9.06 -4.32
N ALA A 258 -7.55 9.81 -5.42
CA ALA A 258 -7.65 11.27 -5.38
C ALA A 258 -9.01 11.71 -4.81
N CYS A 259 -10.11 11.08 -5.23
CA CYS A 259 -11.42 11.33 -4.67
C CYS A 259 -11.52 10.86 -3.20
N TYR A 260 -10.85 9.77 -2.83
CA TYR A 260 -10.78 9.32 -1.44
C TYR A 260 -10.15 10.38 -0.53
N MET A 261 -9.03 10.98 -0.97
CA MET A 261 -8.40 12.11 -0.27
C MET A 261 -9.36 13.30 -0.12
N GLY A 262 -10.09 13.66 -1.18
CA GLY A 262 -11.12 14.70 -1.12
C GLY A 262 -12.27 14.36 -0.18
N ARG A 263 -12.67 13.08 -0.11
CA ARG A 263 -13.71 12.59 0.81
C ARG A 263 -13.28 12.66 2.27
N GLU A 264 -12.02 12.39 2.59
CA GLU A 264 -11.48 12.59 3.95
C GLU A 264 -11.62 14.05 4.39
N TRP A 265 -11.27 14.99 3.50
CA TRP A 265 -11.47 16.41 3.72
C TRP A 265 -12.96 16.75 3.90
N GLU A 266 -13.84 16.28 3.00
CA GLU A 266 -15.27 16.61 3.03
C GLU A 266 -15.91 16.16 4.35
N LEU A 267 -15.64 14.92 4.77
CA LEU A 267 -16.18 14.41 6.04
C LEU A 267 -15.61 15.17 7.25
N SER A 268 -14.32 15.50 7.24
CA SER A 268 -13.72 16.30 8.32
C SER A 268 -14.44 17.65 8.48
N PHE A 269 -14.82 18.28 7.36
CA PHE A 269 -15.59 19.51 7.34
C PHE A 269 -17.00 19.31 7.89
N ARG A 270 -17.71 18.25 7.49
CA ARG A 270 -19.07 17.94 8.00
C ARG A 270 -19.10 17.72 9.52
N LEU A 271 -18.05 17.13 10.07
CA LEU A 271 -17.93 16.83 11.50
C LEU A 271 -17.29 17.98 12.31
N GLY A 272 -16.93 19.10 11.68
CA GLY A 272 -16.24 20.20 12.37
C GLY A 272 -14.83 19.86 12.87
N MET A 273 -14.19 18.85 12.26
CA MET A 273 -12.83 18.42 12.58
C MET A 273 -11.79 19.32 11.89
N ARG A 274 -10.53 19.25 12.36
CA ARG A 274 -9.41 19.86 11.65
C ARG A 274 -9.14 19.11 10.32
N PRO A 275 -8.92 19.80 9.19
CA PRO A 275 -8.97 19.19 7.86
C PRO A 275 -7.67 18.53 7.36
N TRP A 276 -6.77 18.14 8.26
CA TRP A 276 -5.37 17.80 7.90
C TRP A 276 -5.07 16.31 7.76
N ILE A 277 -6.06 15.43 7.93
CA ILE A 277 -5.90 13.98 7.68
C ILE A 277 -5.62 13.73 6.19
N ALA A 278 -6.37 14.40 5.31
CA ALA A 278 -6.18 14.35 3.86
C ALA A 278 -4.76 14.78 3.44
N ILE A 279 -4.13 15.70 4.18
CA ILE A 279 -2.74 16.11 3.91
C ILE A 279 -1.78 14.97 4.21
N ALA A 280 -1.95 14.23 5.30
CA ALA A 280 -1.13 13.05 5.58
C ALA A 280 -1.34 11.97 4.49
N TYR A 281 -2.59 11.76 4.07
CA TYR A 281 -2.91 10.80 2.99
C TYR A 281 -2.39 11.23 1.62
N SER A 282 -2.06 12.51 1.41
CA SER A 282 -1.46 12.97 0.15
C SER A 282 -0.08 12.34 -0.13
N ALA A 283 0.66 11.91 0.90
CA ALA A 283 1.97 11.28 0.72
C ALA A 283 1.89 9.94 -0.04
N PRO A 284 1.09 8.94 0.38
CA PRO A 284 0.91 7.73 -0.41
C PRO A 284 0.22 7.97 -1.76
N VAL A 285 -0.69 8.96 -1.88
CA VAL A 285 -1.28 9.33 -3.18
C VAL A 285 -0.20 9.83 -4.14
N ALA A 286 0.69 10.72 -3.68
CA ALA A 286 1.80 11.23 -4.49
C ALA A 286 2.76 10.10 -4.90
N ALA A 287 3.08 9.18 -4.00
CA ALA A 287 3.94 8.04 -4.32
C ALA A 287 3.30 7.12 -5.37
N ALA A 288 2.00 6.83 -5.27
CA ALA A 288 1.27 6.05 -6.27
C ALA A 288 1.21 6.77 -7.63
N THR A 289 0.94 8.07 -7.64
CA THR A 289 0.98 8.88 -8.87
C THR A 289 2.38 8.88 -9.50
N ALA A 290 3.45 8.92 -8.70
CA ALA A 290 4.81 8.90 -9.20
C ALA A 290 5.12 7.61 -9.99
N VAL A 291 4.83 6.44 -9.42
CA VAL A 291 5.20 5.14 -10.03
C VAL A 291 4.24 4.66 -11.14
N PHE A 292 2.97 5.11 -11.12
CA PHE A 292 1.96 4.65 -12.09
C PHE A 292 1.66 5.66 -13.20
N LEU A 293 2.10 6.92 -13.07
CA LEU A 293 1.78 7.95 -14.05
C LEU A 293 2.99 8.82 -14.41
N ILE A 294 3.64 9.44 -13.42
CA ILE A 294 4.73 10.39 -13.73
C ILE A 294 5.94 9.67 -14.33
N TYR A 295 6.33 8.53 -13.78
CA TYR A 295 7.44 7.75 -14.32
C TYR A 295 7.16 7.24 -15.74
N PRO A 296 6.02 6.59 -16.03
CA PRO A 296 5.60 6.31 -17.41
C PRO A 296 5.65 7.51 -18.35
N ILE A 297 5.16 8.67 -17.92
CA ILE A 297 5.18 9.89 -18.75
C ILE A 297 6.61 10.31 -19.08
N GLY A 298 7.52 10.24 -18.08
CA GLY A 298 8.92 10.61 -18.25
C GLY A 298 9.68 9.69 -19.21
N GLN A 299 9.41 8.38 -19.12
CA GLN A 299 10.03 7.37 -19.99
C GLN A 299 9.30 7.19 -21.34
N GLY A 300 8.09 7.71 -21.49
CA GLY A 300 7.34 7.68 -22.75
C GLY A 300 6.52 6.42 -22.96
N SER A 301 6.33 5.58 -21.94
CA SER A 301 5.54 4.36 -22.03
C SER A 301 4.93 3.91 -20.71
N PHE A 302 3.70 3.37 -20.76
CA PHE A 302 3.11 2.66 -19.62
C PHE A 302 3.75 1.29 -19.35
N SER A 303 4.56 0.75 -20.27
CA SER A 303 5.34 -0.49 -20.05
C SER A 303 6.27 -0.37 -18.84
N ASP A 304 6.81 0.82 -18.62
CA ASP A 304 7.80 1.10 -17.57
C ASP A 304 7.14 1.47 -16.24
N GLY A 305 5.80 1.53 -16.24
CA GLY A 305 5.02 1.66 -15.02
C GLY A 305 5.18 0.45 -14.12
N MET A 306 5.14 0.66 -12.81
CA MET A 306 5.26 -0.44 -11.86
C MET A 306 4.18 -1.52 -12.10
N PRO A 307 4.54 -2.80 -12.31
CA PRO A 307 3.55 -3.87 -12.48
C PRO A 307 2.69 -4.08 -11.23
N LEU A 308 1.44 -4.50 -11.39
CA LEU A 308 0.53 -4.76 -10.25
C LEU A 308 0.71 -6.18 -9.70
N GLY A 309 1.85 -6.45 -9.08
CA GLY A 309 2.20 -7.74 -8.49
C GLY A 309 3.47 -7.69 -7.65
N ILE A 310 3.69 -8.70 -6.80
CA ILE A 310 4.81 -8.70 -5.84
C ILE A 310 6.14 -8.80 -6.57
N SER A 311 6.32 -9.84 -7.40
CA SER A 311 7.57 -10.02 -8.16
C SER A 311 7.79 -8.90 -9.19
N GLY A 312 6.72 -8.41 -9.80
CA GLY A 312 6.79 -7.28 -10.73
C GLY A 312 7.23 -5.97 -10.06
N THR A 313 6.86 -5.75 -8.79
CA THR A 313 7.38 -4.64 -7.99
C THR A 313 8.89 -4.76 -7.78
N PHE A 314 9.40 -5.98 -7.51
CA PHE A 314 10.85 -6.20 -7.41
C PHE A 314 11.57 -5.96 -8.73
N ASN A 315 10.98 -6.39 -9.84
CA ASN A 315 11.52 -6.12 -11.18
C ASN A 315 11.67 -4.61 -11.41
N PHE A 316 10.60 -3.84 -11.18
CA PHE A 316 10.60 -2.39 -11.28
C PHE A 316 11.72 -1.77 -10.41
N MET A 317 11.84 -2.18 -9.15
CA MET A 317 12.87 -1.64 -8.24
C MET A 317 14.31 -1.93 -8.71
N ILE A 318 14.56 -3.10 -9.29
CA ILE A 318 15.90 -3.51 -9.75
C ILE A 318 16.27 -2.75 -11.02
N VAL A 319 15.36 -2.69 -11.99
CA VAL A 319 15.58 -1.94 -13.25
C VAL A 319 15.76 -0.45 -12.96
N PHE A 320 14.92 0.13 -12.10
CA PHE A 320 15.05 1.52 -11.68
C PHE A 320 16.39 1.81 -10.98
N GLN A 321 16.95 0.85 -10.23
CA GLN A 321 18.29 0.99 -9.67
C GLN A 321 19.38 0.97 -10.74
N ALA A 322 19.23 0.16 -11.79
CA ALA A 322 20.17 0.10 -12.90
C ALA A 322 20.22 1.45 -13.65
N GLU A 323 19.05 1.98 -14.03
CA GLU A 323 18.90 3.19 -14.85
C GLU A 323 19.16 4.48 -14.07
N HIS A 324 18.71 4.54 -12.81
CA HIS A 324 18.71 5.80 -12.05
C HIS A 324 19.66 5.83 -10.86
N ASN A 325 20.27 4.70 -10.48
CA ASN A 325 21.09 4.57 -9.28
C ASN A 325 20.39 5.17 -8.03
N ILE A 326 19.12 4.82 -7.84
CA ILE A 326 18.23 5.41 -6.83
C ILE A 326 18.79 5.37 -5.41
N LEU A 327 19.58 4.34 -5.07
CA LEU A 327 20.23 4.25 -3.76
C LEU A 327 21.17 5.43 -3.46
N MET A 328 21.71 6.07 -4.50
CA MET A 328 22.57 7.25 -4.39
C MET A 328 21.79 8.58 -4.53
N HIS A 329 20.45 8.53 -4.62
CA HIS A 329 19.61 9.72 -4.71
C HIS A 329 19.18 10.20 -3.30
N PRO A 330 19.43 11.48 -2.93
CA PRO A 330 19.18 11.96 -1.57
C PRO A 330 17.70 11.92 -1.18
N PHE A 331 16.78 12.11 -2.13
CA PHE A 331 15.34 12.03 -1.82
C PHE A 331 14.90 10.61 -1.45
N HIS A 332 15.52 9.58 -2.04
CA HIS A 332 15.26 8.20 -1.63
C HIS A 332 15.81 7.93 -0.22
N MET A 333 17.01 8.44 0.10
CA MET A 333 17.58 8.34 1.46
C MET A 333 16.70 9.02 2.52
N LEU A 334 16.14 10.19 2.21
CA LEU A 334 15.15 10.87 3.07
C LEU A 334 13.88 10.03 3.24
N GLY A 335 13.43 9.37 2.17
CA GLY A 335 12.38 8.37 2.20
C GLY A 335 12.63 7.23 3.17
N VAL A 336 13.82 6.61 3.07
CA VAL A 336 14.27 5.54 3.97
C VAL A 336 14.29 6.03 5.43
N ALA A 337 14.83 7.22 5.69
CA ALA A 337 14.79 7.82 7.03
C ALA A 337 13.35 8.07 7.52
N GLY A 338 12.44 8.46 6.62
CA GLY A 338 11.01 8.62 6.88
C GLY A 338 10.35 7.33 7.35
N VAL A 339 10.52 6.23 6.62
CA VAL A 339 9.88 4.94 6.95
C VAL A 339 10.52 4.25 8.15
N PHE A 340 11.86 4.22 8.24
CA PHE A 340 12.55 3.64 9.39
C PHE A 340 12.28 4.44 10.67
N GLY A 341 12.31 5.77 10.59
CA GLY A 341 11.92 6.62 11.71
C GLY A 341 10.44 6.47 12.05
N GLY A 342 9.55 6.38 11.06
CA GLY A 342 8.11 6.11 11.28
C GLY A 342 7.87 4.81 12.06
N SER A 343 8.53 3.72 11.67
CA SER A 343 8.46 2.44 12.41
C SER A 343 9.04 2.55 13.81
N LEU A 344 10.22 3.19 13.96
CA LEU A 344 10.85 3.42 15.26
C LEU A 344 9.93 4.22 16.19
N PHE A 345 9.38 5.33 15.73
CA PHE A 345 8.53 6.21 16.54
C PHE A 345 7.16 5.61 16.83
N SER A 346 6.62 4.79 15.94
CA SER A 346 5.42 3.98 16.22
C SER A 346 5.67 3.02 17.40
N ALA A 347 6.75 2.25 17.35
CA ALA A 347 7.13 1.35 18.43
C ALA A 347 7.47 2.07 19.74
N MET A 348 8.22 3.19 19.65
CA MET A 348 8.54 4.03 20.79
C MET A 348 7.27 4.60 21.45
N HIS A 349 6.35 5.16 20.67
CA HIS A 349 5.13 5.74 21.21
C HIS A 349 4.24 4.67 21.86
N GLY A 350 4.02 3.55 21.16
CA GLY A 350 3.23 2.44 21.69
C GLY A 350 3.81 1.87 22.99
N SER A 351 5.14 1.68 23.05
CA SER A 351 5.80 1.18 24.26
C SER A 351 5.74 2.17 25.43
N LEU A 352 5.96 3.46 25.21
CA LEU A 352 5.90 4.49 26.28
C LEU A 352 4.49 4.64 26.85
N VAL A 353 3.46 4.70 26.00
CA VAL A 353 2.06 4.77 26.45
C VAL A 353 1.70 3.51 27.22
N THR A 354 1.99 2.33 26.68
CA THR A 354 1.69 1.05 27.34
C THR A 354 2.40 0.90 28.69
N SER A 355 3.65 1.37 28.80
CA SER A 355 4.43 1.31 30.05
C SER A 355 3.92 2.21 31.17
N SER A 356 3.03 3.15 30.86
CA SER A 356 2.56 4.18 31.79
C SER A 356 1.04 4.19 31.98
N LEU A 357 0.36 3.10 31.59
CA LEU A 357 -1.07 2.91 31.86
C LEU A 357 -1.36 2.98 33.36
N ILE A 358 -2.47 3.64 33.69
CA ILE A 358 -2.99 3.67 35.06
C ILE A 358 -3.64 2.31 35.35
N ARG A 359 -3.42 1.78 36.57
CA ARG A 359 -3.95 0.47 36.94
C ARG A 359 -5.45 0.56 37.25
N GLU A 360 -6.26 0.12 36.30
CA GLU A 360 -7.74 0.09 36.41
C GLU A 360 -8.32 -1.34 36.40
N THR A 361 -7.47 -2.36 36.27
CA THR A 361 -7.87 -3.77 36.20
C THR A 361 -7.07 -4.63 37.17
N THR A 362 -7.53 -5.87 37.40
CA THR A 362 -6.75 -6.89 38.11
C THR A 362 -5.76 -7.60 37.17
N GLU A 363 -4.89 -8.44 37.74
CA GLU A 363 -3.94 -9.27 36.99
C GLU A 363 -4.60 -10.39 36.17
N SER A 364 -5.84 -10.76 36.50
CA SER A 364 -6.58 -11.86 35.86
C SER A 364 -7.36 -11.44 34.62
N GLU A 365 -7.30 -10.17 34.24
CA GLU A 365 -7.99 -9.65 33.05
C GLU A 365 -7.08 -8.74 32.22
N SER A 366 -7.45 -8.53 30.95
CA SER A 366 -6.68 -7.64 30.08
C SER A 366 -6.77 -6.19 30.55
N ALA A 367 -5.62 -5.52 30.62
CA ALA A 367 -5.51 -4.09 30.93
C ALA A 367 -6.34 -3.21 29.96
N ASN A 368 -6.63 -3.69 28.74
CA ASN A 368 -7.47 -2.97 27.77
C ASN A 368 -8.88 -2.67 28.32
N LYS A 369 -9.40 -3.52 29.21
CA LYS A 369 -10.72 -3.29 29.83
C LYS A 369 -10.74 -2.10 30.78
N GLY A 370 -9.57 -1.63 31.22
CA GLY A 370 -9.42 -0.44 32.04
C GLY A 370 -9.87 0.83 31.31
N TYR A 371 -9.65 0.90 30.00
CA TYR A 371 -10.14 2.00 29.17
C TYR A 371 -11.63 1.81 28.80
N LYS A 372 -12.41 2.88 28.95
CA LYS A 372 -13.81 2.97 28.51
C LYS A 372 -13.93 3.95 27.34
N PHE A 373 -14.61 3.51 26.28
CA PHE A 373 -14.79 4.33 25.08
C PHE A 373 -15.55 5.63 25.40
N GLY A 374 -14.93 6.78 25.10
CA GLY A 374 -15.50 8.10 25.36
C GLY A 374 -15.25 8.65 26.77
N GLN A 375 -14.40 8.01 27.58
CA GLN A 375 -13.99 8.57 28.87
C GLN A 375 -13.25 9.91 28.70
N GLU A 376 -13.41 10.81 29.67
CA GLU A 376 -12.80 12.15 29.63
C GLU A 376 -11.36 12.16 30.15
N GLU A 377 -11.03 11.25 31.09
CA GLU A 377 -9.71 11.18 31.70
C GLU A 377 -8.72 10.41 30.82
N GLU A 378 -7.47 10.90 30.76
CA GLU A 378 -6.38 10.24 30.06
C GLU A 378 -6.06 8.87 30.70
N THR A 379 -5.88 7.84 29.88
CA THR A 379 -5.70 6.44 30.34
C THR A 379 -4.28 6.12 30.84
N TYR A 380 -3.33 7.05 30.68
CA TYR A 380 -1.91 6.86 31.00
C TYR A 380 -1.30 8.12 31.61
N ASN A 381 -0.20 7.95 32.34
CA ASN A 381 0.52 9.06 32.96
C ASN A 381 1.66 9.58 32.06
N ILE A 382 1.39 10.66 31.32
CA ILE A 382 2.38 11.30 30.44
C ILE A 382 3.61 11.84 31.19
N VAL A 383 3.46 12.27 32.45
CA VAL A 383 4.58 12.77 33.26
C VAL A 383 5.55 11.63 33.59
N ALA A 384 5.02 10.44 33.89
CA ALA A 384 5.83 9.24 34.10
C ALA A 384 6.57 8.83 32.81
N ALA A 385 5.86 8.79 31.68
CA ALA A 385 6.46 8.48 30.38
C ALA A 385 7.55 9.48 29.98
N HIS A 386 7.28 10.78 30.10
CA HIS A 386 8.25 11.84 29.84
C HIS A 386 9.46 11.74 30.78
N GLY A 387 9.22 11.49 32.06
CA GLY A 387 10.27 11.32 33.07
C GLY A 387 11.17 10.10 32.79
N TYR A 388 10.61 9.00 32.32
CA TYR A 388 11.39 7.83 31.90
C TYR A 388 12.25 8.16 30.67
N PHE A 389 11.63 8.62 29.59
CA PHE A 389 12.34 8.86 28.33
C PHE A 389 13.36 10.00 28.42
N GLY A 390 13.05 11.06 29.18
CA GLY A 390 13.97 12.17 29.43
C GLY A 390 15.20 11.77 30.25
N ARG A 391 15.12 10.71 31.06
CA ARG A 391 16.28 10.11 31.74
C ARG A 391 17.03 9.11 30.86
N LEU A 392 16.32 8.43 29.95
CA LEU A 392 16.92 7.46 29.03
C LEU A 392 17.89 8.11 28.04
N ILE A 393 17.51 9.26 27.48
CA ILE A 393 18.31 9.98 26.47
C ILE A 393 18.90 11.26 27.08
N PHE A 394 18.11 12.34 27.13
CA PHE A 394 18.36 13.56 27.91
C PHE A 394 17.07 14.39 27.94
N GLN A 395 16.89 15.24 28.95
CA GLN A 395 15.60 15.85 29.28
C GLN A 395 14.96 16.63 28.11
N TYR A 396 15.76 17.32 27.30
CA TYR A 396 15.29 18.12 26.17
C TYR A 396 14.90 17.31 24.92
N ALA A 397 15.31 16.04 24.82
CA ALA A 397 14.92 15.16 23.71
C ALA A 397 13.50 14.58 23.87
N SER A 398 12.89 14.74 25.04
CA SER A 398 11.58 14.18 25.36
C SER A 398 10.47 15.20 25.17
N PHE A 399 9.37 14.77 24.54
CA PHE A 399 8.19 15.62 24.39
C PHE A 399 7.43 15.67 25.72
N ASN A 400 7.18 16.88 26.22
CA ASN A 400 6.29 17.13 27.37
C ASN A 400 4.90 17.64 26.93
N ASN A 401 4.72 17.90 25.64
CA ASN A 401 3.45 18.32 25.04
C ASN A 401 2.95 17.24 24.08
N SER A 402 1.81 16.62 24.43
CA SER A 402 1.19 15.56 23.62
C SER A 402 0.86 16.02 22.19
N ARG A 403 0.43 17.28 21.99
CA ARG A 403 0.11 17.79 20.65
C ARG A 403 1.34 17.88 19.75
N SER A 404 2.47 18.32 20.30
CA SER A 404 3.75 18.39 19.58
C SER A 404 4.26 17.00 19.23
N LEU A 405 4.14 16.04 20.15
CA LEU A 405 4.48 14.63 19.91
C LEU A 405 3.68 14.07 18.74
N HIS A 406 2.34 14.17 18.78
CA HIS A 406 1.49 13.61 17.73
C HIS A 406 1.64 14.33 16.38
N PHE A 407 1.91 15.64 16.39
CA PHE A 407 2.28 16.36 15.17
C PHE A 407 3.58 15.81 14.57
N PHE A 408 4.61 15.57 15.40
CA PHE A 408 5.86 14.95 14.94
C PHE A 408 5.66 13.54 14.38
N LEU A 409 4.86 12.71 15.07
CA LEU A 409 4.51 11.35 14.61
C LEU A 409 3.83 11.36 13.24
N ALA A 410 3.00 12.37 12.96
CA ALA A 410 2.40 12.54 11.64
C ALA A 410 3.40 13.09 10.61
N ALA A 411 4.14 14.15 10.96
CA ALA A 411 4.99 14.88 10.03
C ALA A 411 6.19 14.06 9.53
N TRP A 412 6.85 13.29 10.41
CA TRP A 412 8.07 12.56 10.06
C TRP A 412 7.90 11.58 8.88
N PRO A 413 6.99 10.59 8.95
CA PRO A 413 6.80 9.67 7.84
C PRO A 413 6.21 10.35 6.61
N VAL A 414 5.28 11.31 6.77
CA VAL A 414 4.64 12.02 5.66
C VAL A 414 5.65 12.79 4.82
N ILE A 415 6.52 13.58 5.46
CA ILE A 415 7.57 14.34 4.76
C ILE A 415 8.57 13.41 4.08
N GLY A 416 8.97 12.32 4.75
CA GLY A 416 9.87 11.33 4.14
C GLY A 416 9.30 10.73 2.86
N ILE A 417 8.02 10.29 2.88
CA ILE A 417 7.36 9.73 1.70
C ILE A 417 7.15 10.77 0.60
N TRP A 418 6.86 12.04 0.93
CA TRP A 418 6.83 13.10 -0.08
C TRP A 418 8.17 13.25 -0.81
N PHE A 419 9.30 13.20 -0.10
CA PHE A 419 10.60 13.21 -0.76
C PHE A 419 10.78 11.98 -1.65
N THR A 420 10.42 10.77 -1.21
CA THR A 420 10.50 9.58 -2.07
C THR A 420 9.68 9.75 -3.36
N ALA A 421 8.45 10.25 -3.24
CA ALA A 421 7.57 10.50 -4.39
C ALA A 421 8.19 11.53 -5.35
N LEU A 422 8.77 12.61 -4.82
CA LEU A 422 9.52 13.59 -5.61
C LEU A 422 10.78 12.98 -6.26
N GLY A 423 11.46 12.07 -5.57
CA GLY A 423 12.61 11.34 -6.10
C GLY A 423 12.25 10.57 -7.36
N ILE A 424 11.24 9.70 -7.28
CA ILE A 424 10.75 8.95 -8.45
C ILE A 424 10.29 9.91 -9.56
N SER A 425 9.54 10.96 -9.20
CA SER A 425 9.02 11.94 -10.16
C SER A 425 10.09 12.76 -10.87
N THR A 426 11.27 12.94 -10.26
CA THR A 426 12.39 13.69 -10.86
C THR A 426 13.31 12.78 -11.67
N MET A 427 13.56 11.55 -11.18
CA MET A 427 14.26 10.51 -11.93
C MET A 427 13.49 10.05 -13.18
N ALA A 428 12.16 10.21 -13.21
CA ALA A 428 11.35 10.08 -14.44
C ALA A 428 11.86 10.95 -15.59
N PHE A 429 12.52 12.07 -15.30
CA PHE A 429 13.13 12.96 -16.29
C PHE A 429 14.67 12.84 -16.28
N ASN A 430 15.17 11.66 -15.90
CA ASN A 430 16.57 11.25 -15.94
C ASN A 430 17.51 12.13 -15.09
N LEU A 431 16.97 12.79 -14.06
CA LEU A 431 17.77 13.44 -13.00
C LEU A 431 18.12 12.41 -11.92
N ASN A 432 19.21 11.69 -12.14
CA ASN A 432 19.56 10.46 -11.42
C ASN A 432 20.28 10.72 -10.08
N GLY A 433 20.51 9.64 -9.33
CA GLY A 433 21.33 9.65 -8.12
C GLY A 433 22.77 10.08 -8.39
N PHE A 434 23.50 10.42 -7.31
CA PHE A 434 24.90 10.85 -7.46
C PHE A 434 25.76 9.80 -8.17
N ASN A 435 26.58 10.28 -9.11
CA ASN A 435 27.56 9.48 -9.80
C ASN A 435 28.97 9.85 -9.32
N PHE A 436 29.60 8.94 -8.57
CA PHE A 436 30.97 9.09 -8.08
C PHE A 436 31.93 8.06 -8.71
N ASN A 437 31.60 7.57 -9.91
CA ASN A 437 32.43 6.62 -10.63
C ASN A 437 33.81 7.24 -10.90
N GLN A 438 34.87 6.51 -10.54
CA GLN A 438 36.27 6.91 -10.73
C GLN A 438 36.63 8.27 -10.11
N SER A 439 35.90 8.70 -9.08
CA SER A 439 36.08 10.05 -8.49
C SER A 439 37.38 10.22 -7.68
N VAL A 440 38.02 9.11 -7.28
CA VAL A 440 39.29 9.14 -6.55
C VAL A 440 40.41 8.63 -7.44
N VAL A 441 41.44 9.46 -7.61
CA VAL A 441 42.57 9.19 -8.49
C VAL A 441 43.88 9.43 -7.74
N ASP A 442 44.86 8.54 -7.93
CA ASP A 442 46.21 8.72 -7.36
C ASP A 442 47.00 9.83 -8.08
N SER A 443 48.17 10.21 -7.55
CA SER A 443 49.04 11.22 -8.18
C SER A 443 49.53 10.88 -9.60
N LYS A 444 49.37 9.62 -10.04
CA LYS A 444 49.80 9.12 -11.35
C LYS A 444 48.64 9.00 -12.34
N GLY A 445 47.42 9.31 -11.93
CA GLY A 445 46.23 9.17 -12.79
C GLY A 445 45.55 7.81 -12.71
N HIS A 446 45.94 6.91 -11.79
CA HIS A 446 45.24 5.64 -11.62
C HIS A 446 43.99 5.80 -10.76
N VAL A 447 42.89 5.22 -11.22
CA VAL A 447 41.64 5.16 -10.47
C VAL A 447 41.82 4.29 -9.22
N ILE A 448 41.38 4.82 -8.08
CA ILE A 448 41.26 4.08 -6.83
C ILE A 448 39.78 3.83 -6.59
N ASN A 449 39.35 2.59 -6.78
CA ASN A 449 37.94 2.22 -6.61
C ASN A 449 37.45 2.48 -5.18
N THR A 450 36.22 2.94 -5.09
CA THR A 450 35.44 3.16 -3.87
C THR A 450 34.22 2.23 -3.85
N TRP A 451 33.40 2.30 -2.80
CA TRP A 451 32.12 1.58 -2.78
C TRP A 451 31.16 2.03 -3.89
N ALA A 452 31.26 3.27 -4.37
CA ALA A 452 30.45 3.75 -5.49
C ALA A 452 30.80 2.97 -6.78
N ASP A 453 32.08 2.69 -7.01
CA ASP A 453 32.52 1.90 -8.16
C ASP A 453 32.04 0.45 -8.06
N ILE A 454 31.95 -0.12 -6.85
CA ILE A 454 31.39 -1.47 -6.63
C ILE A 454 29.88 -1.48 -6.91
N ILE A 455 29.14 -0.46 -6.47
CA ILE A 455 27.71 -0.29 -6.81
C ILE A 455 27.54 -0.19 -8.33
N ASN A 456 28.39 0.59 -8.99
CA ASN A 456 28.38 0.71 -10.45
C ASN A 456 28.57 -0.65 -11.15
N ARG A 457 29.44 -1.53 -10.62
CA ARG A 457 29.58 -2.90 -11.15
C ARG A 457 28.31 -3.75 -10.98
N ALA A 458 27.55 -3.55 -9.89
CA ALA A 458 26.27 -4.23 -9.71
C ALA A 458 25.21 -3.69 -10.68
N ASN A 459 25.13 -2.36 -10.84
CA ASN A 459 24.21 -1.71 -11.79
C ASN A 459 24.48 -2.19 -13.23
N LEU A 460 25.75 -2.24 -13.65
CA LEU A 460 26.13 -2.79 -14.96
C LEU A 460 25.64 -4.23 -15.16
N GLY A 461 25.64 -5.05 -14.11
CA GLY A 461 25.12 -6.42 -14.18
C GLY A 461 23.61 -6.49 -14.39
N MET A 462 22.86 -5.52 -13.87
CA MET A 462 21.43 -5.38 -14.09
C MET A 462 21.15 -4.84 -15.48
N GLU A 463 21.84 -3.77 -15.87
CA GLU A 463 21.73 -3.07 -17.16
C GLU A 463 21.94 -4.03 -18.34
N VAL A 464 22.99 -4.86 -18.33
CA VAL A 464 23.26 -5.76 -19.46
C VAL A 464 22.34 -6.99 -19.54
N MET A 465 21.52 -7.24 -18.51
CA MET A 465 20.65 -8.42 -18.41
C MET A 465 19.16 -8.12 -18.52
N HIS A 466 18.73 -6.91 -18.14
CA HIS A 466 17.33 -6.52 -18.26
C HIS A 466 16.91 -6.44 -19.73
N GLU A 467 15.67 -6.81 -20.01
CA GLU A 467 15.07 -6.77 -21.36
C GLU A 467 16.00 -7.28 -22.48
N ARG A 468 16.62 -8.44 -22.23
CA ARG A 468 17.69 -9.06 -23.05
C ARG A 468 17.44 -9.14 -24.56
N ASN A 469 16.20 -9.00 -25.01
CA ASN A 469 15.76 -9.11 -26.40
C ASN A 469 15.22 -7.78 -26.98
N ALA A 470 15.10 -6.71 -26.19
CA ALA A 470 14.50 -5.44 -26.62
C ALA A 470 15.50 -4.48 -27.29
N HIS A 471 16.78 -4.55 -26.89
CA HIS A 471 17.80 -3.58 -27.28
C HIS A 471 18.54 -3.95 -28.57
N ASN A 472 18.45 -3.10 -29.60
CA ASN A 472 19.18 -3.26 -30.87
C ASN A 472 20.37 -2.30 -31.03
N PHE A 473 20.47 -1.30 -30.16
CA PHE A 473 21.50 -0.26 -30.16
C PHE A 473 22.27 -0.28 -28.84
N PRO A 474 23.53 0.22 -28.83
CA PRO A 474 24.40 0.10 -27.66
C PRO A 474 24.07 1.06 -26.50
N LEU A 475 23.16 2.01 -26.71
CA LEU A 475 22.72 2.95 -25.68
C LEU A 475 21.22 2.77 -25.48
N ASP A 476 20.85 2.53 -24.24
CA ASP A 476 19.46 2.57 -23.81
C ASP A 476 19.06 4.02 -23.51
N LEU A 477 18.31 4.61 -24.43
CA LEU A 477 17.86 6.01 -24.36
C LEU A 477 16.36 6.04 -24.63
N ALA A 478 15.58 6.38 -23.61
CA ALA A 478 14.17 6.69 -23.73
C ALA A 478 13.98 8.22 -23.81
N THR A 479 14.05 8.80 -25.02
CA THR A 479 13.71 10.22 -25.23
C THR A 479 12.94 10.43 -26.53
N PHE A 480 11.89 11.24 -26.49
CA PHE A 480 11.18 11.73 -27.67
C PHE A 480 12.13 12.55 -28.57
N GLU A 481 12.28 12.17 -29.84
CA GLU A 481 12.75 13.10 -30.86
C GLU A 481 11.65 14.15 -31.11
N VAL A 482 11.79 15.33 -30.52
CA VAL A 482 11.06 16.51 -30.99
C VAL A 482 11.67 16.87 -32.34
N SER A 483 11.03 16.44 -33.43
CA SER A 483 11.27 17.03 -34.74
C SER A 483 11.00 18.53 -34.63
N ALA A 484 12.07 19.33 -34.53
CA ALA A 484 11.99 20.78 -34.62
C ALA A 484 11.53 21.14 -36.04
N THR A 485 10.23 21.13 -36.25
CA THR A 485 9.60 21.74 -37.41
C THR A 485 9.64 23.25 -37.15
N ASN A 486 10.76 23.86 -37.54
CA ASN A 486 10.80 25.30 -37.76
C ASN A 486 9.78 25.61 -38.88
N ALA A 487 8.66 26.23 -38.51
CA ALA A 487 7.75 26.92 -39.41
C ALA A 487 7.68 28.39 -38.99
#